data_AF-A0A0Q9ETC7-F1
#
_entry.id   AF-A0A0Q9ETC7-F1
#
_cell.length_a   1.000
_cell.length_b   1.000
_cell.length_c   1.000
_cell.angle_alpha   90.00
_cell.angle_beta   90.00
_cell.angle_gamma   90.00
#
_symmetry.space_group_name_H-M   'P 1'
#
loop_
_entity.id
_entity.type
_entity.pdbx_description
1 polymer ?
#
loop_
_entity_poly.entity_id
_entity_poly.type
_entity_poly.pdbx_seq_one_letter_code
_entity_poly.pdbx_strand_id
1 'polypeptide(L)'
;MYQQFNEQFAAATRQFADTAAQVNRLTLDNAEAVFGLQLAAIEDRVNATFAFFGEAAEARDLEGLKTLWPKGVQIARENVERAVSTGQEVFGRTLKANEAISELAKSQIESAAKTTQANVEKAAKAATKVAAK
;
A
#
# COMPACT_ATOMS: atom_id res chain seq x y z
N MET A 1 -26.73 -32.29 10.87
CA MET A 1 -26.31 -31.01 11.51
C MET A 1 -24.81 -30.90 11.66
N TYR A 2 -24.08 -31.93 12.10
CA TYR A 2 -22.61 -31.86 12.27
C TYR A 2 -21.82 -31.59 10.97
N GLN A 3 -22.19 -32.24 9.84
CA GLN A 3 -21.50 -32.03 8.55
C GLN A 3 -21.63 -30.59 8.02
N GLN A 4 -22.84 -30.00 8.09
CA GLN A 4 -23.07 -28.62 7.67
C GLN A 4 -22.29 -27.59 8.52
N PHE A 5 -22.18 -27.82 9.83
CA PHE A 5 -21.40 -26.95 10.70
C PHE A 5 -19.90 -27.03 10.38
N ASN A 6 -19.40 -28.24 10.10
CA ASN A 6 -18.00 -28.45 9.72
C ASN A 6 -17.66 -27.82 8.36
N GLU A 7 -18.56 -27.91 7.38
CA GLU A 7 -18.39 -27.27 6.07
C GLU A 7 -18.42 -25.73 6.16
N GLN A 8 -19.34 -25.16 6.94
CA GLN A 8 -19.42 -23.72 7.17
C GLN A 8 -18.18 -23.19 7.91
N PHE A 9 -17.69 -23.92 8.92
CA PHE A 9 -16.46 -23.57 9.63
C PHE A 9 -15.25 -23.65 8.70
N ALA A 10 -15.10 -24.74 7.94
CA ALA A 10 -14.00 -24.89 6.98
C ALA A 10 -14.03 -23.81 5.88
N ALA A 11 -15.21 -23.43 5.39
CA ALA A 11 -15.37 -22.35 4.43
C ALA A 11 -14.99 -20.98 5.03
N ALA A 12 -15.42 -20.69 6.26
CA ALA A 12 -15.05 -19.47 6.97
C ALA A 12 -13.55 -19.39 7.23
N THR A 13 -12.91 -20.50 7.63
CA THR A 13 -11.46 -20.55 7.82
C THR A 13 -10.70 -20.32 6.51
N ARG A 14 -11.16 -20.91 5.40
CA ARG A 14 -10.58 -20.62 4.07
C ARG A 14 -10.71 -19.15 3.69
N GLN A 15 -11.91 -18.60 3.80
CA GLN A 15 -12.16 -17.20 3.47
C GLN A 15 -11.29 -16.27 4.33
N PHE A 16 -11.13 -16.56 5.63
CA PHE A 16 -10.23 -15.81 6.49
C PHE A 16 -8.76 -15.94 6.06
N ALA A 17 -8.29 -17.15 5.75
CA ALA A 17 -6.93 -17.37 5.28
C ALA A 17 -6.65 -16.65 3.95
N ASP A 18 -7.59 -16.67 3.02
CA ASP A 18 -7.48 -15.98 1.73
C ASP A 18 -7.45 -14.45 1.91
N THR A 19 -8.28 -13.91 2.79
CA THR A 19 -8.26 -12.48 3.17
C THR A 19 -6.94 -12.10 3.83
N ALA A 20 -6.45 -12.88 4.80
CA ALA A 20 -5.18 -12.62 5.47
C ALA A 20 -4.01 -12.66 4.47
N ALA A 21 -4.02 -13.61 3.52
CA ALA A 21 -3.03 -13.68 2.46
C ALA A 21 -3.09 -12.45 1.53
N GLN A 22 -4.29 -11.95 1.19
CA GLN A 22 -4.46 -10.74 0.39
C GLN A 22 -3.96 -9.48 1.12
N VAL A 23 -4.26 -9.33 2.41
CA VAL A 23 -3.73 -8.22 3.23
C VAL A 23 -2.21 -8.28 3.26
N ASN A 24 -1.63 -9.45 3.54
CA ASN A 24 -0.17 -9.61 3.59
C ASN A 24 0.50 -9.26 2.25
N ARG A 25 -0.07 -9.69 1.12
CA ARG A 25 0.43 -9.32 -0.21
C ARG A 25 0.36 -7.81 -0.44
N LEU A 26 -0.80 -7.20 -0.18
CA LEU A 26 -0.98 -5.75 -0.35
C LEU A 26 -0.01 -4.94 0.52
N THR A 27 0.24 -5.38 1.75
CA THR A 27 1.23 -4.76 2.63
C THR A 27 2.65 -4.91 2.07
N LEU A 28 3.03 -6.09 1.58
CA LEU A 28 4.35 -6.33 0.99
C LEU A 28 4.54 -5.51 -0.31
N ASP A 29 3.55 -5.49 -1.19
CA ASP A 29 3.57 -4.73 -2.44
C ASP A 29 3.70 -3.22 -2.16
N ASN A 30 2.99 -2.72 -1.14
CA ASN A 30 3.11 -1.33 -0.72
C ASN A 30 4.52 -1.03 -0.17
N ALA A 31 5.04 -1.92 0.68
CA ALA A 31 6.39 -1.77 1.22
C ALA A 31 7.45 -1.77 0.11
N GLU A 32 7.38 -2.72 -0.83
CA GLU A 32 8.28 -2.79 -1.98
C GLU A 32 8.22 -1.50 -2.82
N ALA A 33 7.03 -0.98 -3.11
CA ALA A 33 6.88 0.26 -3.85
C ALA A 33 7.48 1.46 -3.10
N VAL A 34 7.27 1.57 -1.79
CA VAL A 34 7.88 2.63 -0.97
C VAL A 34 9.40 2.51 -0.92
N PHE A 35 9.93 1.29 -0.76
CA PHE A 35 11.37 1.04 -0.80
C PHE A 35 11.98 1.36 -2.16
N GLY A 36 11.33 0.97 -3.26
CA GLY A 36 11.76 1.29 -4.61
C GLY A 36 11.83 2.79 -4.87
N LEU A 37 10.84 3.55 -4.38
CA LEU A 37 10.85 5.02 -4.47
C LEU A 37 11.98 5.65 -3.67
N GLN A 38 12.27 5.15 -2.46
CA GLN A 38 13.39 5.64 -1.66
C GLN A 38 14.73 5.33 -2.33
N LEU A 39 14.88 4.14 -2.92
CA LEU A 39 16.09 3.74 -3.63
C LEU A 39 16.31 4.61 -4.87
N ALA A 40 15.29 4.79 -5.71
CA ALA A 40 15.36 5.67 -6.88
C ALA A 40 15.73 7.11 -6.50
N ALA A 41 15.15 7.63 -5.41
CA ALA A 41 15.49 8.95 -4.89
C ALA A 41 16.95 9.05 -4.42
N ILE A 42 17.53 7.96 -3.89
CA ILE A 42 18.95 7.90 -3.51
C ILE A 42 19.84 7.86 -4.76
N GLU A 43 19.56 6.97 -5.72
CA GLU A 43 20.34 6.81 -6.95
C GLU A 43 20.46 8.13 -7.72
N ASP A 44 19.35 8.84 -7.87
CA ASP A 44 19.28 10.15 -8.53
C ASP A 44 20.09 11.23 -7.80
N ARG A 45 20.03 11.24 -6.46
CA ARG A 45 20.75 12.22 -5.62
C ARG A 45 22.25 11.98 -5.65
N VAL A 46 22.67 10.72 -5.66
CA VAL A 46 24.07 10.30 -5.64
C VAL A 46 24.77 10.85 -6.88
N ASN A 47 24.24 10.63 -8.09
CA ASN A 47 24.91 11.07 -9.32
C ASN A 47 25.15 12.59 -9.38
N ALA A 48 24.13 13.40 -9.11
CA ALA A 48 24.23 14.86 -9.16
C ALA A 48 25.13 15.42 -8.04
N THR A 49 25.06 14.83 -6.84
CA THR A 49 25.86 15.26 -5.69
C THR A 49 27.33 14.88 -5.87
N PHE A 50 27.64 13.69 -6.37
CA PHE A 50 29.02 13.28 -6.68
C PHE A 50 29.63 14.13 -7.79
N ALA A 51 28.88 14.46 -8.84
CA ALA A 51 29.34 15.37 -9.89
C ALA A 51 29.70 16.75 -9.31
N PHE A 52 28.83 17.31 -8.45
CA PHE A 52 29.10 18.58 -7.78
C PHE A 52 30.32 18.54 -6.87
N PHE A 53 30.48 17.48 -6.07
CA PHE A 53 31.67 17.33 -5.22
C PHE A 53 32.95 17.12 -6.01
N GLY A 54 32.89 16.43 -7.16
CA GLY A 54 34.00 16.30 -8.09
C GLY A 54 34.46 17.66 -8.61
N GLU A 55 33.52 18.46 -9.14
CA GLU A 55 33.83 19.82 -9.60
C GLU A 55 34.28 20.74 -8.44
N ALA A 56 33.72 20.57 -7.25
CA ALA A 56 34.12 21.33 -6.06
C ALA A 56 35.54 21.00 -5.58
N ALA A 57 35.98 19.75 -5.72
CA ALA A 57 37.35 19.34 -5.41
C ALA A 57 38.38 19.93 -6.39
N GLU A 58 37.95 20.28 -7.60
CA GLU A 58 38.79 20.89 -8.65
C GLU A 58 38.85 22.42 -8.54
N ALA A 59 37.91 23.06 -7.85
CA ALA A 59 37.91 24.50 -7.63
C ALA A 59 39.05 24.92 -6.68
N ARG A 60 40.01 25.69 -7.22
CA ARG A 60 41.19 26.17 -6.46
C ARG A 60 41.15 27.66 -6.11
N ASP A 61 40.18 28.40 -6.62
CA ASP A 61 40.08 29.85 -6.47
C ASP A 61 38.63 30.35 -6.32
N LEU A 62 38.49 31.65 -6.04
CA LEU A 62 37.19 32.31 -5.84
C LEU A 62 36.33 32.33 -7.12
N GLU A 63 36.94 32.25 -8.30
CA GLU A 63 36.21 32.15 -9.56
C GLU A 63 35.58 30.76 -9.73
N GLY A 64 36.30 29.68 -9.42
CA GLY A 64 35.76 28.33 -9.37
C GLY A 64 34.63 28.16 -8.34
N LEU A 65 34.70 28.85 -7.20
CA LEU A 65 33.59 28.84 -6.24
C LEU A 65 32.35 29.60 -6.73
N LYS A 66 32.52 30.70 -7.47
CA LYS A 66 31.41 31.46 -8.05
C LYS A 66 30.66 30.68 -9.13
N THR A 67 31.33 29.82 -9.89
CA THR A 67 30.68 28.96 -10.89
C THR A 67 29.93 27.79 -10.26
N LEU A 68 30.36 27.31 -9.09
CA LEU A 68 29.70 26.24 -8.32
C LEU A 68 28.47 26.72 -7.56
N TRP A 69 28.45 27.96 -7.10
CA TRP A 69 27.31 28.51 -6.36
C TRP A 69 25.94 28.30 -7.02
N PRO A 70 25.72 28.68 -8.30
CA PRO A 70 24.44 28.45 -8.96
C PRO A 70 24.11 26.96 -9.10
N LYS A 71 25.12 26.10 -9.32
CA LYS A 71 24.94 24.64 -9.40
C LYS A 71 24.50 24.07 -8.04
N GLY A 72 25.10 24.52 -6.94
CA GLY A 72 24.71 24.12 -5.59
C GLY A 72 23.27 24.51 -5.25
N VAL A 73 22.87 25.74 -5.61
CA VAL A 73 21.48 26.21 -5.44
C VAL A 73 20.51 25.38 -6.28
N GLN A 74 20.89 25.06 -7.52
CA GLN A 74 20.08 24.20 -8.39
C GLN A 74 19.91 22.80 -7.81
N ILE A 75 20.98 22.17 -7.35
CA ILE A 75 20.94 20.84 -6.72
C ILE A 75 20.08 20.86 -5.46
N ALA A 76 20.20 21.89 -4.62
CA ALA A 76 19.37 22.03 -3.43
C ALA A 76 17.88 22.14 -3.79
N ARG A 77 17.54 22.94 -4.81
CA ARG A 77 16.17 23.09 -5.31
C ARG A 77 15.63 21.76 -5.84
N GLU A 78 16.37 21.10 -6.73
CA GLU A 78 15.97 19.82 -7.32
C GLU A 78 15.79 18.74 -6.24
N ASN A 79 16.63 18.73 -5.21
CA ASN A 79 16.51 17.82 -4.08
C ASN A 79 15.23 18.05 -3.26
N VAL A 80 14.84 19.31 -3.05
CA VAL A 80 13.60 19.68 -2.37
C VAL A 80 12.38 19.30 -3.21
N GLU A 81 12.36 19.64 -4.49
CA GLU A 81 11.27 19.29 -5.41
C GLU A 81 11.07 17.76 -5.48
N ARG A 82 12.17 16.99 -5.60
CA ARG A 82 12.11 15.52 -5.56
C ARG A 82 11.69 14.96 -4.21
N ALA A 83 12.13 15.55 -3.10
CA ALA A 83 11.71 15.11 -1.76
C ALA A 83 10.20 15.28 -1.56
N VAL A 84 9.66 16.43 -1.99
CA VAL A 84 8.22 16.69 -1.93
C VAL A 84 7.45 15.72 -2.84
N SER A 85 7.89 15.53 -4.08
CA SER A 85 7.25 14.60 -5.02
C SER A 85 7.28 13.16 -4.52
N THR A 86 8.42 12.68 -4.03
CA THR A 86 8.55 11.33 -3.44
C THR A 86 7.65 11.19 -2.21
N GLY A 87 7.61 12.20 -1.34
CA GLY A 87 6.73 12.22 -0.18
C GLY A 87 5.25 12.13 -0.55
N GLN A 88 4.82 12.87 -1.58
CA GLN A 88 3.46 12.79 -2.11
C GLN A 88 3.14 11.40 -2.67
N GLU A 89 4.08 10.78 -3.38
CA GLU A 89 3.87 9.44 -3.94
C GLU A 89 3.78 8.36 -2.84
N VAL A 90 4.69 8.39 -1.87
CA VAL A 90 4.67 7.47 -0.71
C VAL A 90 3.36 7.62 0.06
N PHE A 91 2.94 8.87 0.32
CA PHE A 91 1.68 9.16 1.00
C PHE A 91 0.48 8.64 0.21
N GLY A 92 0.40 8.97 -1.08
CA GLY A 92 -0.69 8.53 -1.96
C GLY A 92 -0.77 7.00 -2.09
N ARG A 93 0.36 6.32 -2.20
CA ARG A 93 0.42 4.84 -2.23
C ARG A 93 -0.02 4.23 -0.90
N THR A 94 0.43 4.79 0.22
CA THR A 94 0.02 4.36 1.56
C THR A 94 -1.48 4.55 1.77
N LEU A 95 -2.04 5.68 1.34
CA LEU A 95 -3.49 5.91 1.39
C LEU A 95 -4.25 4.86 0.58
N LYS A 96 -3.86 4.62 -0.67
CA LYS A 96 -4.50 3.59 -1.52
C LYS A 96 -4.40 2.19 -0.94
N ALA A 97 -3.28 1.83 -0.32
CA ALA A 97 -3.14 0.54 0.36
C ALA A 97 -4.12 0.43 1.54
N ASN A 98 -4.27 1.48 2.34
CA ASN A 98 -5.25 1.50 3.42
C ASN A 98 -6.70 1.45 2.92
N GLU A 99 -7.01 2.13 1.81
CA GLU A 99 -8.32 2.06 1.14
C GLU A 99 -8.62 0.62 0.69
N ALA A 100 -7.67 -0.04 0.03
CA ALA A 100 -7.84 -1.42 -0.42
C ALA A 100 -7.98 -2.43 0.74
N ILE A 101 -7.23 -2.26 1.84
CA ILE A 101 -7.44 -3.04 3.07
C ILE A 101 -8.85 -2.80 3.64
N SER A 102 -9.31 -1.54 3.64
CA SER A 102 -10.62 -1.17 4.16
C SER A 102 -11.76 -1.73 3.30
N GLU A 103 -11.60 -1.71 1.97
CA GLU A 103 -12.53 -2.32 1.02
C GLU A 103 -12.62 -3.83 1.22
N LEU A 104 -11.48 -4.50 1.45
CA LEU A 104 -11.43 -5.91 1.78
C LEU A 104 -12.17 -6.20 3.10
N ALA A 105 -11.98 -5.39 4.14
CA ALA A 105 -12.73 -5.52 5.38
C ALA A 105 -14.24 -5.33 5.19
N LYS A 106 -14.65 -4.34 4.37
CA LYS A 106 -16.06 -4.12 4.01
C LYS A 106 -16.65 -5.32 3.27
N SER A 107 -15.93 -5.88 2.31
CA SER A 107 -16.34 -7.09 1.58
C SER A 107 -16.60 -8.28 2.51
N GLN A 108 -15.77 -8.46 3.54
CA GLN A 108 -15.96 -9.50 4.56
C GLN A 108 -17.25 -9.30 5.37
N ILE A 109 -17.56 -8.06 5.76
CA ILE A 109 -18.80 -7.72 6.47
C ILE A 109 -20.02 -7.99 5.58
N GLU A 110 -19.97 -7.57 4.31
CA GLU A 110 -21.05 -7.82 3.35
C GLU A 110 -21.27 -9.33 3.12
N SER A 111 -20.19 -10.12 3.04
CA SER A 111 -20.25 -11.58 2.93
C SER A 111 -20.92 -12.22 4.17
N ALA A 112 -20.58 -11.74 5.37
CA ALA A 112 -21.19 -12.21 6.62
C ALA A 112 -22.68 -11.83 6.69
N ALA A 113 -23.04 -10.62 6.27
CA ALA A 113 -24.42 -10.16 6.21
C ALA A 113 -25.26 -11.02 5.23
N LYS A 114 -24.73 -11.29 4.03
CA LYS A 114 -25.38 -12.18 3.04
C LYS A 114 -25.59 -13.60 3.58
N THR A 115 -24.58 -14.14 4.27
CA THR A 115 -24.67 -15.47 4.89
C THR A 115 -25.75 -15.52 5.97
N THR A 116 -25.83 -14.47 6.79
CA THR A 116 -26.85 -14.34 7.85
C THR A 116 -28.26 -14.25 7.24
N GLN A 117 -28.43 -13.41 6.22
CA GLN A 117 -29.71 -13.26 5.51
C GLN A 117 -30.16 -14.60 4.90
N ALA A 118 -29.24 -15.32 4.23
CA ALA A 118 -29.53 -16.63 3.66
C ALA A 118 -29.94 -17.67 4.72
N ASN A 119 -29.34 -17.62 5.91
CA ASN A 119 -29.71 -18.50 7.03
C ASN A 119 -31.09 -18.15 7.60
N VAL A 120 -31.42 -16.86 7.73
CA VAL A 120 -32.75 -16.40 8.16
C VAL A 120 -33.82 -16.80 7.15
N GLU A 121 -33.58 -16.66 5.85
CA GLU A 121 -34.50 -17.11 4.80
C GLU A 121 -34.72 -18.63 4.83
N LYS A 122 -33.65 -19.41 5.02
CA LYS A 122 -33.76 -20.88 5.17
C LYS A 122 -34.59 -21.25 6.40
N ALA A 123 -34.37 -20.59 7.53
CA ALA A 123 -35.13 -20.82 8.75
C ALA A 123 -36.62 -20.43 8.59
N ALA A 124 -36.89 -19.28 7.96
CA ALA A 124 -38.24 -18.81 7.67
C ALA A 124 -39.00 -19.79 6.75
N LYS A 125 -38.36 -20.26 5.67
CA LYS A 125 -38.92 -21.26 4.75
C LYS A 125 -39.17 -22.60 5.43
N ALA A 126 -38.28 -23.04 6.33
CA ALA A 126 -38.48 -24.25 7.10
C ALA A 126 -39.69 -24.11 8.06
N ALA A 127 -39.81 -22.98 8.75
CA ALA A 127 -40.93 -22.70 9.66
C ALA A 127 -42.27 -22.64 8.93
N THR A 128 -42.35 -22.02 7.75
CA THR A 128 -43.58 -22.00 6.92
C THR A 128 -43.97 -23.41 6.46
N LYS A 129 -42.98 -24.25 6.13
CA LYS A 129 -43.23 -25.64 5.71
C LYS A 129 -43.70 -26.55 6.84
N VAL A 130 -43.32 -26.25 8.08
CA VAL A 130 -43.82 -26.93 9.29
C VAL A 130 -45.21 -26.44 9.66
N ALA A 131 -45.50 -25.15 9.52
CA ALA A 131 -46.82 -24.57 9.81
C ALA A 131 -47.90 -24.90 8.77
N ALA A 132 -47.51 -25.26 7.55
CA ALA A 132 -48.42 -25.68 6.47
C ALA A 132 -48.74 -27.19 6.48
N LYS A 133 -48.35 -27.91 7.54
CA LYS A 133 -48.54 -29.35 7.71
C LYS A 133 -49.41 -29.60 8.94
#